data_AF-A0A6N3EFE6-F1
#
_entry.id   AF-A0A6N3EFE6-F1
#
_cell.length_a   1.000
_cell.length_b   1.000
_cell.length_c   1.000
_cell.angle_alpha   90.00
_cell.angle_beta   90.00
_cell.angle_gamma   90.00
#
_symmetry.space_group_name_H-M   'P 1'
#
loop_
_entity.id
_entity.type
_entity.pdbx_description
1 polymer ?
#
loop_
_entity_poly.entity_id
_entity_poly.type
_entity_poly.pdbx_seq_one_letter_code
_entity_poly.pdbx_strand_id
1 'polypeptide(L)'
;MKNFYKTISRRLILSILILISCVFLTGLSIAPEEVPVPQAEPSVSAPPPPPETPQDGAVIDHPLPEDPILTKGPWASEHFLMSEYACDCAGYCDGWPADMDPELLGKVEELRCYFDQPVIITSGVRCERRNAEVGGIENSWHLSGHAADLYCPGVPCDEVAAAARALGLGVIEYPDRQFDHVEIWR
;
A
#
# COMPACT_ATOMS: atom_id res chain seq x y z
N MET A 1 -60.98 7.93 -3.68
CA MET A 1 -59.62 7.38 -3.43
C MET A 1 -58.48 8.35 -3.77
N LYS A 2 -58.47 9.05 -4.92
CA LYS A 2 -57.37 9.98 -5.31
C LYS A 2 -57.09 11.12 -4.31
N ASN A 3 -58.12 11.72 -3.70
CA ASN A 3 -57.95 12.83 -2.74
C ASN A 3 -57.41 12.39 -1.37
N PHE A 4 -57.61 11.12 -1.02
CA PHE A 4 -57.13 10.53 0.24
C PHE A 4 -55.60 10.29 0.16
N TYR A 5 -55.15 9.69 -0.94
CA TYR A 5 -53.72 9.52 -1.25
C TYR A 5 -52.97 10.85 -1.35
N LYS A 6 -53.58 11.89 -1.93
CA LYS A 6 -52.96 13.23 -2.04
C LYS A 6 -52.77 13.89 -0.67
N THR A 7 -53.68 13.66 0.27
CA THR A 7 -53.61 14.24 1.63
C THR A 7 -52.59 13.50 2.50
N ILE A 8 -52.54 12.17 2.41
CA ILE A 8 -51.54 11.33 3.10
C ILE A 8 -50.13 11.63 2.56
N SER A 9 -49.98 11.69 1.24
CA SER A 9 -48.70 12.04 0.59
C SER A 9 -48.19 13.41 1.02
N ARG A 10 -49.08 14.43 1.10
CA ARG A 10 -48.68 15.77 1.54
C ARG A 10 -48.28 15.84 3.01
N ARG A 11 -48.92 15.05 3.88
CA ARG A 11 -48.54 14.94 5.30
C ARG A 11 -47.21 14.21 5.47
N LEU A 12 -46.99 13.13 4.71
CA LEU A 12 -45.74 12.38 4.71
C LEU A 12 -44.54 13.25 4.28
N ILE A 13 -44.72 14.02 3.19
CA ILE A 13 -43.68 14.94 2.69
C ILE A 13 -43.38 16.03 3.71
N LEU A 14 -44.39 16.62 4.35
CA LEU A 14 -44.18 17.64 5.37
C LEU A 14 -43.43 17.08 6.59
N SER A 15 -43.75 15.86 7.02
CA SER A 15 -43.05 15.18 8.12
C SER A 15 -41.59 14.88 7.77
N ILE A 16 -41.30 14.46 6.54
CA ILE A 16 -39.93 14.21 6.07
C ILE A 16 -39.13 15.52 6.03
N LEU A 17 -39.71 16.62 5.53
CA LEU A 17 -39.03 17.92 5.49
C LEU A 17 -38.74 18.47 6.90
N ILE A 18 -39.64 18.27 7.86
CA ILE A 18 -39.42 18.65 9.25
C ILE A 18 -38.29 17.81 9.87
N LEU A 19 -38.27 16.50 9.64
CA LEU A 19 -37.21 15.62 10.15
C LEU A 19 -35.84 15.98 9.57
N ILE A 20 -35.76 16.26 8.26
CA ILE A 20 -34.53 16.70 7.61
C ILE A 20 -34.05 18.03 8.21
N SER A 21 -34.96 19.00 8.42
CA SER A 21 -34.63 20.29 9.07
C SER A 21 -34.11 20.11 10.50
N CYS A 22 -34.69 19.19 11.28
CA CYS A 22 -34.24 18.88 12.63
C CYS A 22 -32.82 18.26 12.67
N VAL A 23 -32.45 17.46 11.66
CA VAL A 23 -31.09 16.89 11.55
C VAL A 23 -30.04 17.97 11.22
N PHE A 24 -30.40 19.00 10.45
CA PHE A 24 -29.48 20.11 10.15
C PHE A 24 -29.24 21.04 11.36
N LEU A 25 -30.21 21.18 12.27
CA LEU A 25 -30.09 22.02 13.46
C LEU A 25 -29.25 21.38 14.58
N THR A 26 -29.03 20.06 14.56
CA THR A 26 -28.18 19.36 15.54
C THR A 26 -26.72 19.25 15.11
N GLY A 27 -26.34 19.73 13.92
CA GLY A 27 -24.99 19.64 13.36
C GLY A 27 -24.04 20.81 13.68
N LEU A 28 -24.50 21.86 14.37
CA LEU A 28 -23.66 22.98 14.80
C LEU A 28 -22.90 22.62 16.09
N SER A 29 -21.89 21.76 15.96
CA SER A 29 -20.85 21.64 16.98
C SER A 29 -19.85 22.79 16.78
N ILE A 30 -19.78 23.66 17.78
CA ILE A 30 -18.79 24.72 17.92
C ILE A 30 -17.43 24.05 18.10
N ALA A 31 -16.52 24.23 17.15
CA ALA A 31 -15.12 23.83 17.30
C ALA A 31 -14.48 24.70 18.39
N PRO A 32 -13.81 24.12 19.40
CA PRO A 32 -13.04 24.90 20.35
C PRO A 32 -11.77 25.46 19.69
N GLU A 33 -11.50 26.70 20.03
CA GLU A 33 -10.41 27.57 19.62
C GLU A 33 -9.03 26.93 19.89
N GLU A 34 -8.17 26.84 18.86
CA GLU A 34 -6.79 26.36 19.00
C GLU A 34 -5.95 27.38 19.79
N VAL A 35 -5.43 26.94 20.94
CA VAL A 35 -4.45 27.71 21.73
C VAL A 35 -3.08 27.57 21.06
N PRO A 36 -2.38 28.66 20.69
CA PRO A 36 -1.05 28.57 20.10
C PRO A 36 -0.04 28.07 21.13
N VAL A 37 0.54 26.89 20.89
CA VAL A 37 1.69 26.38 21.66
C VAL A 37 2.95 27.13 21.19
N PRO A 38 3.81 27.65 22.09
CA PRO A 38 5.02 28.35 21.72
C PRO A 38 5.96 27.46 20.90
N GLN A 39 6.36 27.95 19.73
CA GLN A 39 7.34 27.29 18.86
C GLN A 39 8.69 27.19 19.59
N ALA A 40 9.15 25.96 19.81
CA ALA A 40 10.54 25.71 20.16
C ALA A 40 11.42 26.02 18.93
N GLU A 41 12.45 26.81 19.14
CA GLU A 41 13.41 27.21 18.12
C GLU A 41 14.11 25.99 17.48
N PRO A 42 14.34 25.98 16.16
CA PRO A 42 15.09 24.92 15.52
C PRO A 42 16.58 25.09 15.84
N SER A 43 17.11 24.16 16.62
CA SER A 43 18.56 23.95 16.79
C SER A 43 19.17 23.60 15.43
N VAL A 44 19.97 24.51 14.90
CA VAL A 44 20.75 24.37 13.66
C VAL A 44 21.73 23.19 13.80
N SER A 45 21.44 22.07 13.14
CA SER A 45 22.44 21.04 12.85
C SER A 45 23.18 21.43 11.57
N ALA A 46 24.51 21.30 11.61
CA ALA A 46 25.42 21.68 10.53
C ALA A 46 25.09 20.98 9.20
N PRO A 47 25.42 21.60 8.04
CA PRO A 47 25.18 21.01 6.73
C PRO A 47 26.04 19.74 6.52
N PRO A 48 25.52 18.74 5.80
CA PRO A 48 26.31 17.57 5.42
C PRO A 48 27.46 17.97 4.47
N PRO A 49 28.60 17.27 4.49
CA PRO A 49 29.68 17.52 3.56
C PRO A 49 29.23 17.26 2.11
N PRO A 50 29.82 17.97 1.14
CA PRO A 50 29.45 17.82 -0.27
C PRO A 50 29.71 16.40 -0.78
N PRO A 51 28.94 15.92 -1.78
CA PRO A 51 29.16 14.60 -2.35
C PRO A 51 30.54 14.55 -3.00
N GLU A 52 31.36 13.59 -2.59
CA GLU A 52 32.59 13.27 -3.29
C GLU A 52 32.24 12.76 -4.68
N THR A 53 32.75 13.44 -5.70
CA THR A 53 32.72 12.95 -7.08
C THR A 53 33.68 11.76 -7.17
N PRO A 54 33.23 10.57 -7.61
CA PRO A 54 34.15 9.46 -7.85
C PRO A 54 35.22 9.89 -8.86
N GLN A 55 36.47 9.80 -8.44
CA GLN A 55 37.63 10.10 -9.27
C GLN A 55 37.71 9.07 -10.41
N ASP A 56 37.96 9.59 -11.61
CA ASP A 56 38.20 8.84 -12.83
C ASP A 56 39.29 7.77 -12.58
N GLY A 57 38.93 6.48 -12.67
CA GLY A 57 39.87 5.36 -12.56
C GLY A 57 39.77 4.45 -11.33
N ALA A 58 38.60 4.26 -10.71
CA ALA A 58 38.44 3.25 -9.66
C ALA A 58 38.57 1.82 -10.22
N VAL A 59 39.79 1.28 -10.20
CA VAL A 59 40.01 -0.17 -10.13
C VAL A 59 39.31 -0.65 -8.88
N ILE A 60 38.30 -1.51 -9.07
CA ILE A 60 37.56 -2.15 -7.99
C ILE A 60 38.54 -3.14 -7.35
N ASP A 61 39.34 -2.69 -6.38
CA ASP A 61 40.29 -3.53 -5.62
C ASP A 61 39.59 -4.28 -4.48
N HIS A 62 38.26 -4.39 -4.55
CA HIS A 62 37.47 -5.23 -3.68
C HIS A 62 36.99 -6.42 -4.52
N PRO A 63 37.44 -7.66 -4.24
CA PRO A 63 36.83 -8.81 -4.87
C PRO A 63 35.34 -8.77 -4.55
N LEU A 64 34.50 -8.88 -5.58
CA LEU A 64 33.11 -9.28 -5.42
C LEU A 64 33.12 -10.49 -4.46
N PRO A 65 32.29 -10.52 -3.41
CA PRO A 65 32.31 -11.63 -2.47
C PRO A 65 32.18 -12.95 -3.26
N GLU A 66 33.20 -13.81 -3.15
CA GLU A 66 33.28 -15.08 -3.87
C GLU A 66 32.23 -16.09 -3.40
N ASP A 67 31.60 -15.83 -2.25
CA ASP A 67 30.53 -16.65 -1.70
C ASP A 67 29.15 -16.07 -2.07
N PRO A 68 28.28 -16.84 -2.76
CA PRO A 68 26.93 -16.39 -3.05
C PRO A 68 26.22 -16.05 -1.73
N ILE A 69 25.54 -14.90 -1.70
CA ILE A 69 24.63 -14.54 -0.61
C ILE A 69 23.66 -15.72 -0.46
N LEU A 70 23.81 -16.46 0.64
CA LEU A 70 23.12 -17.72 0.89
C LEU A 70 21.65 -17.41 1.23
N THR A 71 20.87 -17.02 0.23
CA THR A 71 19.43 -16.89 0.35
C THR A 71 18.84 -18.29 0.47
N LYS A 72 18.13 -18.53 1.58
CA LYS A 72 17.57 -19.84 1.88
C LYS A 72 16.28 -20.04 1.06
N GLY A 73 16.38 -20.37 -0.22
CA GLY A 73 15.20 -20.76 -0.99
C GLY A 73 15.35 -20.65 -2.51
N PRO A 74 14.39 -21.20 -3.27
CA PRO A 74 14.32 -20.99 -4.70
C PRO A 74 14.00 -19.52 -5.01
N TRP A 75 14.68 -18.97 -6.01
CA TRP A 75 14.43 -17.64 -6.56
C TRP A 75 13.16 -17.62 -7.41
N ALA A 76 12.37 -16.56 -7.26
CA ALA A 76 11.21 -16.24 -8.09
C ALA A 76 11.63 -15.41 -9.33
N SER A 77 12.53 -14.46 -9.11
CA SER A 77 13.13 -13.59 -10.12
C SER A 77 14.60 -13.32 -9.77
N GLU A 78 15.28 -12.40 -10.47
CA GLU A 78 16.65 -12.01 -10.18
C GLU A 78 16.83 -11.50 -8.74
N HIS A 79 15.76 -10.91 -8.18
CA HIS A 79 15.85 -10.17 -6.93
C HIS A 79 14.88 -10.59 -5.84
N PHE A 80 13.89 -11.43 -6.16
CA PHE A 80 12.90 -11.92 -5.19
C PHE A 80 13.01 -13.43 -5.02
N LEU A 81 12.94 -13.89 -3.78
CA LEU A 81 12.75 -15.30 -3.44
C LEU A 81 11.28 -15.69 -3.54
N MET A 82 11.01 -16.95 -3.85
CA MET A 82 9.65 -17.49 -3.78
C MET A 82 9.01 -17.23 -2.41
N SER A 83 9.77 -17.38 -1.32
CA SER A 83 9.27 -17.20 0.05
C SER A 83 8.76 -15.79 0.36
N GLU A 84 9.22 -14.76 -0.36
CA GLU A 84 8.76 -13.38 -0.15
C GLU A 84 7.34 -13.16 -0.65
N TYR A 85 6.92 -13.98 -1.62
CA TYR A 85 5.55 -13.98 -2.14
C TYR A 85 4.61 -14.95 -1.43
N ALA A 86 5.16 -15.88 -0.64
CA ALA A 86 4.37 -16.91 0.03
C ALA A 86 3.46 -16.30 1.10
N CYS A 87 2.36 -17.00 1.39
CA CYS A 87 1.44 -16.62 2.45
C CYS A 87 2.12 -16.66 3.82
N ASP A 88 2.09 -15.53 4.52
CA ASP A 88 2.69 -15.30 5.83
C ASP A 88 1.79 -15.75 7.01
N CYS A 89 0.85 -16.65 6.76
CA CYS A 89 -0.09 -17.11 7.77
C CYS A 89 0.60 -17.91 8.90
N ALA A 90 -0.09 -18.06 10.03
CA ALA A 90 0.40 -18.83 11.18
C ALA A 90 0.34 -20.37 10.98
N GLY A 91 0.55 -20.86 9.75
CA GLY A 91 0.58 -22.29 9.41
C GLY A 91 -0.77 -22.90 9.04
N TYR A 92 -1.74 -22.10 8.60
CA TYR A 92 -3.05 -22.61 8.13
C TYR A 92 -3.02 -23.17 6.71
N CYS A 93 -1.98 -22.84 5.95
CA CYS A 93 -1.66 -23.41 4.65
C CYS A 93 -0.16 -23.71 4.59
N ASP A 94 0.29 -24.32 3.50
CA ASP A 94 1.68 -24.62 3.20
C ASP A 94 2.46 -23.41 2.64
N GLY A 95 1.85 -22.23 2.63
CA GLY A 95 2.40 -20.99 2.08
C GLY A 95 1.88 -20.67 0.68
N TRP A 96 1.27 -21.62 -0.03
CA TRP A 96 0.86 -21.42 -1.43
C TRP A 96 -0.60 -21.82 -1.68
N PRO A 97 -1.56 -21.05 -1.11
CA PRO A 97 -2.99 -21.27 -1.34
C PRO A 97 -3.43 -20.91 -2.76
N ALA A 98 -2.61 -20.14 -3.48
CA ALA A 98 -2.75 -19.79 -4.89
C ALA A 98 -1.35 -19.68 -5.51
N ASP A 99 -1.27 -19.84 -6.83
CA ASP A 99 -0.04 -19.60 -7.58
C ASP A 99 0.22 -18.09 -7.68
N MET A 100 1.48 -17.67 -7.50
CA MET A 100 1.90 -16.31 -7.80
C MET A 100 1.86 -16.08 -9.31
N ASP A 101 1.20 -15.00 -9.74
CA ASP A 101 1.12 -14.68 -11.16
C ASP A 101 2.47 -14.16 -11.70
N PRO A 102 3.05 -14.78 -12.74
CA PRO A 102 4.33 -14.35 -13.31
C PRO A 102 4.32 -12.94 -13.90
N GLU A 103 3.17 -12.45 -14.40
CA GLU A 103 3.07 -11.09 -14.94
C GLU A 103 3.23 -10.06 -13.82
N LEU A 104 2.58 -10.29 -12.67
CA LEU A 104 2.69 -9.42 -11.51
C LEU A 104 4.13 -9.41 -10.99
N LEU A 105 4.74 -10.59 -10.82
CA LEU A 105 6.14 -10.70 -10.39
C LEU A 105 7.08 -9.94 -11.34
N GLY A 106 6.89 -10.07 -12.66
CA GLY A 106 7.69 -9.34 -13.65
C GLY A 106 7.60 -7.82 -13.50
N LYS A 107 6.40 -7.28 -13.23
CA LYS A 107 6.22 -5.84 -13.01
C LYS A 107 6.82 -5.37 -11.67
N VAL A 108 6.75 -6.19 -10.63
CA VAL A 108 7.40 -5.89 -9.33
C VAL A 108 8.93 -5.92 -9.46
N GLU A 109 9.46 -6.82 -10.28
CA GLU A 109 10.88 -6.89 -10.66
C GLU A 109 11.31 -5.63 -11.42
N GLU A 110 10.53 -5.19 -12.41
CA GLU A 110 10.76 -3.92 -13.12
C GLU A 110 10.70 -2.71 -12.18
N LEU A 111 9.78 -2.71 -11.21
CA LEU A 111 9.67 -1.65 -10.20
C LEU A 111 10.92 -1.58 -9.32
N ARG A 112 11.43 -2.73 -8.89
CA ARG A 112 12.71 -2.81 -8.17
C ARG A 112 13.86 -2.26 -9.02
N CYS A 113 13.92 -2.63 -10.30
CA CYS A 113 14.95 -2.14 -11.21
C CYS A 113 14.84 -0.63 -11.47
N TYR A 114 13.62 -0.10 -11.52
CA TYR A 114 13.36 1.33 -11.72
C TYR A 114 13.98 2.20 -10.61
N PHE A 115 13.87 1.77 -9.35
CA PHE A 115 14.44 2.49 -8.23
C PHE A 115 15.93 2.18 -7.98
N ASP A 116 16.45 1.11 -8.58
CA ASP A 116 17.78 0.56 -8.27
C ASP A 116 18.00 0.38 -6.76
N GLN A 117 16.93 0.00 -6.06
CA GLN A 117 16.87 -0.14 -4.61
C GLN A 117 16.01 -1.35 -4.24
N PRO A 118 16.17 -1.94 -3.04
CA PRO A 118 15.32 -3.02 -2.59
C PRO A 118 13.85 -2.60 -2.55
N VAL A 119 12.98 -3.39 -3.17
CA VAL A 119 11.53 -3.34 -2.94
C VAL A 119 11.19 -4.52 -2.03
N ILE A 120 10.46 -4.27 -0.95
CA ILE A 120 10.15 -5.28 0.06
C ILE A 120 8.69 -5.68 -0.06
N ILE A 121 8.45 -6.95 -0.34
CA ILE A 121 7.10 -7.54 -0.33
C ILE A 121 6.74 -7.88 1.11
N THR A 122 5.64 -7.32 1.59
CA THR A 122 5.12 -7.52 2.95
C THR A 122 3.98 -8.52 3.00
N SER A 123 3.26 -8.71 1.89
CA SER A 123 2.22 -9.73 1.76
C SER A 123 2.05 -10.08 0.27
N GLY A 124 2.36 -11.32 -0.10
CA GLY A 124 2.08 -11.88 -1.44
C GLY A 124 0.74 -12.62 -1.48
N VAL A 125 0.73 -13.91 -1.83
CA VAL A 125 -0.50 -14.71 -1.84
C VAL A 125 -1.08 -14.85 -0.42
N ARG A 126 -2.40 -14.86 -0.29
CA ARG A 126 -3.07 -15.08 1.01
C ARG A 126 -4.01 -16.26 0.95
N CYS A 127 -4.05 -17.05 2.03
CA CYS A 127 -5.15 -17.99 2.24
C CYS A 127 -6.36 -17.21 2.78
N GLU A 128 -7.57 -17.75 2.62
CA GLU A 128 -8.81 -17.10 3.06
C GLU A 128 -8.75 -16.64 4.52
N ARG A 129 -8.18 -17.48 5.39
CA ARG A 129 -8.04 -17.16 6.81
C ARG A 129 -7.08 -16.00 7.06
N ARG A 130 -5.90 -16.01 6.42
CA ARG A 130 -4.93 -14.91 6.56
C ARG A 130 -5.51 -13.61 6.02
N ASN A 131 -6.19 -13.68 4.88
CA ASN A 131 -6.89 -12.55 4.30
C ASN A 131 -7.92 -11.95 5.27
N ALA A 132 -8.75 -12.78 5.91
CA ALA A 132 -9.69 -12.31 6.93
C ALA A 132 -9.00 -11.71 8.17
N GLU A 133 -7.90 -12.31 8.64
CA GLU A 133 -7.13 -11.81 9.80
C GLU A 133 -6.57 -10.40 9.58
N VAL A 134 -6.14 -10.08 8.36
CA VAL A 134 -5.62 -8.75 8.00
C VAL A 134 -6.72 -7.78 7.56
N GLY A 135 -8.00 -8.19 7.63
CA GLY A 135 -9.14 -7.35 7.24
C GLY A 135 -9.36 -7.26 5.72
N GLY A 136 -8.86 -8.22 4.96
CA GLY A 136 -9.07 -8.31 3.51
C GLY A 136 -10.52 -8.65 3.15
N ILE A 137 -10.92 -8.25 1.93
CA ILE A 137 -12.24 -8.52 1.36
C ILE A 137 -12.33 -9.92 0.76
N GLU A 138 -13.55 -10.46 0.61
CA GLU A 138 -13.81 -11.81 0.07
C GLU A 138 -13.24 -12.03 -1.34
N ASN A 139 -13.28 -11.00 -2.20
CA ASN A 139 -12.76 -11.07 -3.57
C ASN A 139 -11.40 -10.38 -3.70
N SER A 140 -10.52 -10.55 -2.70
CA SER A 140 -9.18 -9.95 -2.73
C SER A 140 -8.29 -10.63 -3.76
N TRP A 141 -7.56 -9.83 -4.55
CA TRP A 141 -6.61 -10.34 -5.53
C TRP A 141 -5.44 -11.14 -4.94
N HIS A 142 -5.11 -10.95 -3.66
CA HIS A 142 -4.14 -11.80 -2.96
C HIS A 142 -4.59 -13.27 -2.87
N LEU A 143 -5.89 -13.53 -2.84
CA LEU A 143 -6.44 -14.89 -2.80
C LEU A 143 -6.27 -15.64 -4.12
N SER A 144 -5.94 -14.92 -5.20
CA SER A 144 -5.73 -15.48 -6.53
C SER A 144 -4.34 -15.22 -7.10
N GLY A 145 -3.41 -14.71 -6.28
CA GLY A 145 -2.02 -14.44 -6.67
C GLY A 145 -1.81 -13.26 -7.63
N HIS A 146 -2.82 -12.40 -7.75
CA HIS A 146 -2.81 -11.24 -8.63
C HIS A 146 -2.52 -9.91 -7.90
N ALA A 147 -2.14 -9.95 -6.61
CA ALA A 147 -1.73 -8.78 -5.86
C ALA A 147 -0.55 -9.03 -4.91
N ALA A 148 0.12 -7.95 -4.54
CA ALA A 148 1.11 -7.88 -3.46
C ALA A 148 1.07 -6.53 -2.75
N ASP A 149 1.39 -6.55 -1.46
CA ASP A 149 1.61 -5.36 -0.64
C ASP A 149 3.11 -5.12 -0.54
N LEU A 150 3.61 -3.95 -0.93
CA LEU A 150 5.05 -3.67 -1.00
C LEU A 150 5.43 -2.23 -0.63
N TYR A 151 6.70 -2.01 -0.32
CA TYR A 151 7.28 -0.68 -0.15
C TYR A 151 8.75 -0.66 -0.59
N CYS A 152 9.29 0.54 -0.85
CA CYS A 152 10.71 0.74 -1.14
C CYS A 152 11.34 1.58 -0.01
N PRO A 153 12.27 1.05 0.80
CA PRO A 153 12.85 1.79 1.92
C PRO A 153 13.51 3.09 1.45
N GLY A 154 13.15 4.21 2.08
CA GLY A 154 13.69 5.52 1.74
C GLY A 154 12.98 6.23 0.58
N VAL A 155 12.02 5.58 -0.08
CA VAL A 155 11.17 6.17 -1.12
C VAL A 155 9.76 6.39 -0.56
N PRO A 156 9.18 7.59 -0.70
CA PRO A 156 7.80 7.88 -0.31
C PRO A 156 6.79 6.97 -1.02
N CYS A 157 5.70 6.63 -0.31
CA CYS A 157 4.63 5.75 -0.80
C CYS A 157 4.02 6.26 -2.12
N ASP A 158 3.78 7.56 -2.23
CA ASP A 158 3.20 8.17 -3.44
C ASP A 158 4.14 8.08 -4.65
N GLU A 159 5.45 8.13 -4.45
CA GLU A 159 6.45 7.95 -5.51
C GLU A 159 6.54 6.48 -5.96
N VAL A 160 6.49 5.52 -5.03
CA VAL A 160 6.41 4.08 -5.34
C VAL A 160 5.14 3.79 -6.14
N ALA A 161 4.00 4.30 -5.67
CA ALA A 161 2.72 4.16 -6.33
C ALA A 161 2.71 4.76 -7.75
N ALA A 162 3.32 5.94 -7.94
CA ALA A 162 3.44 6.56 -9.25
C ALA A 162 4.26 5.71 -10.24
N ALA A 163 5.40 5.16 -9.80
CA ALA A 163 6.22 4.27 -10.61
C ALA A 163 5.48 2.96 -10.94
N ALA A 164 4.83 2.33 -9.96
CA ALA A 164 4.05 1.12 -10.17
C ALA A 164 2.93 1.32 -11.22
N ARG A 165 2.22 2.45 -11.16
CA ARG A 165 1.20 2.81 -12.18
C ARG A 165 1.81 3.00 -13.57
N ALA A 166 2.99 3.61 -13.67
CA ALA A 166 3.68 3.77 -14.95
C ALA A 166 4.07 2.42 -15.59
N LEU A 167 4.31 1.40 -14.77
CA LEU A 167 4.54 0.00 -15.20
C LEU A 167 3.23 -0.79 -15.47
N GLY A 168 2.08 -0.13 -15.37
CA GLY A 168 0.78 -0.73 -15.68
C GLY A 168 0.23 -1.64 -14.57
N LEU A 169 0.60 -1.37 -13.30
CA LEU A 169 -0.04 -1.96 -12.13
C LEU A 169 -1.25 -1.11 -11.70
N GLY A 170 -2.31 -1.77 -11.24
CA GLY A 170 -3.30 -1.15 -10.37
C GLY A 170 -2.66 -0.89 -8.99
N VAL A 171 -2.99 0.25 -8.36
CA VAL A 171 -2.38 0.64 -7.08
C VAL A 171 -3.41 1.22 -6.13
N ILE A 172 -3.40 0.75 -4.87
CA ILE A 172 -4.09 1.34 -3.73
C ILE A 172 -3.02 1.75 -2.71
N GLU A 173 -3.00 3.04 -2.36
CA GLU A 173 -1.98 3.60 -1.47
C GLU A 173 -2.42 3.51 0.00
N TYR A 174 -1.50 3.13 0.89
CA TYR A 174 -1.70 3.17 2.33
C TYR A 174 -0.64 4.05 3.02
N PRO A 175 -0.68 5.38 2.83
CA PRO A 175 0.37 6.28 3.32
C PRO A 175 0.54 6.21 4.85
N ASP A 176 -0.56 6.07 5.60
CA ASP A 176 -0.53 5.93 7.07
C ASP A 176 0.12 4.61 7.54
N ARG A 177 0.21 3.62 6.64
CA ARG A 177 0.82 2.31 6.91
C ARG A 177 2.14 2.11 6.16
N GLN A 178 2.54 3.07 5.34
CA GLN A 178 3.78 3.13 4.58
C GLN A 178 4.02 1.95 3.62
N PHE A 179 2.98 1.50 2.92
CA PHE A 179 3.09 0.54 1.82
C PHE A 179 2.01 0.79 0.77
N ASP A 180 2.23 0.24 -0.43
CA ASP A 180 1.25 0.21 -1.51
C ASP A 180 0.77 -1.22 -1.76
N HIS A 181 -0.52 -1.37 -2.00
CA HIS A 181 -1.07 -2.57 -2.60
C HIS A 181 -0.97 -2.41 -4.12
N VAL A 182 -0.34 -3.37 -4.79
CA VAL A 182 -0.23 -3.44 -6.25
C VAL A 182 -0.95 -4.66 -6.79
N GLU A 183 -1.56 -4.53 -7.96
CA GLU A 183 -2.31 -5.62 -8.60
C GLU A 183 -2.28 -5.56 -10.13
N ILE A 184 -2.57 -6.71 -10.76
CA ILE A 184 -2.88 -6.79 -12.18
C ILE A 184 -4.38 -7.01 -12.38
N TRP A 185 -4.96 -6.35 -13.38
CA TRP A 185 -6.37 -6.51 -13.72
C TRP A 185 -6.57 -7.77 -14.58
N ARG A 186 -7.37 -8.71 -14.09
CA ARG A 186 -7.79 -9.94 -14.79
C ARG A 186 -9.29 -9.93 -15.09
#